data_AF-A0A658NNF6-F1
#
_entry.id   AF-A0A658NNF6-F1
#
_cell.length_a   1.000
_cell.length_b   1.000
_cell.length_c   1.000
_cell.angle_alpha   90.00
_cell.angle_beta   90.00
_cell.angle_gamma   90.00
#
_symmetry.space_group_name_H-M   'P 1'
#
loop_
_entity.id
_entity.type
_entity.pdbx_description
1 polymer ?
#
loop_
_entity_poly.entity_id
_entity_poly.type
_entity_poly.pdbx_seq_one_letter_code
_entity_poly.pdbx_strand_id
1 'polypeptide(L)' 'LYVAPIKALLNNQEIRLGDYTQMVGLRRFVWHGDAQHSQKEAVLRSPAELLMTTPESLEVMLMSPRVPVQQLFKDLRYL' A
#
# COMPACT_ATOMS: atom_id res chain seq x y z
N LEU A 1 -6.51 -3.58 2.11
CA LEU A 1 -5.75 -3.45 0.84
C LEU A 1 -6.66 -2.76 -0.15
N TYR A 2 -6.13 -1.92 -1.03
CA TYR A 2 -6.86 -1.29 -2.12
C TYR A 2 -6.06 -1.50 -3.40
N VAL A 3 -6.63 -2.22 -4.36
CA VAL A 3 -5.95 -2.53 -5.63
C VAL A 3 -6.62 -1.77 -6.76
N ALA A 4 -5.90 -0.82 -7.37
CA ALA A 4 -6.40 -0.07 -8.52
C ALA A 4 -5.88 -0.68 -9.83
N PRO A 5 -6.72 -0.83 -10.86
CA PRO A 5 -6.34 -1.43 -12.15
C PRO A 5 -5.26 -0.64 -12.89
N ILE A 6 -5.13 0.66 -12.65
CA ILE A 6 -4.12 1.53 -13.26
C ILE A 6 -3.58 2.55 -12.27
N LYS A 7 -2.34 2.96 -12.46
CA LYS A 7 -1.67 3.97 -11.63
C LYS A 7 -2.37 5.33 -11.61
N ALA A 8 -2.93 5.76 -12.74
CA ALA A 8 -3.66 7.03 -12.80
C ALA A 8 -4.88 7.05 -11.85
N LEU A 9 -5.61 5.92 -11.78
CA LEU A 9 -6.73 5.78 -10.85
C LEU A 9 -6.22 5.67 -9.40
N LEU A 10 -5.14 4.93 -9.16
CA LEU A 10 -4.51 4.86 -7.83
C LEU A 10 -4.17 6.25 -7.29
N ASN A 11 -3.52 7.08 -8.11
CA ASN A 11 -3.12 8.44 -7.74
C ASN A 11 -4.34 9.35 -7.51
N ASN A 12 -5.40 9.21 -8.31
CA ASN A 12 -6.63 9.96 -8.11
C ASN A 12 -7.31 9.58 -6.78
N GLN A 13 -7.31 8.29 -6.43
CA GLN A 13 -7.95 7.79 -5.22
C GLN A 13 -7.10 8.02 -3.97
N GLU A 14 -5.77 8.14 -4.10
CA GLU A 14 -4.85 8.44 -3.01
C GLU A 14 -5.25 9.71 -2.26
N ILE A 15 -5.63 10.76 -2.99
CA ILE A 15 -6.04 12.04 -2.40
C ILE A 15 -7.31 11.83 -1.56
N ARG A 16 -8.35 11.29 -2.19
CA ARG A 16 -9.68 11.11 -1.57
C ARG A 16 -9.64 10.16 -0.36
N LEU A 17 -8.97 9.01 -0.50
CA LEU A 17 -8.81 8.05 0.57
C LEU A 17 -7.84 8.56 1.64
N GLY A 18 -6.89 9.42 1.28
CA GLY A 18 -6.04 10.16 2.20
C GLY A 18 -6.85 11.03 3.16
N ASP A 19 -7.74 11.86 2.61
CA ASP A 19 -8.57 12.74 3.43
C ASP A 19 -9.41 11.92 4.42
N TYR A 20 -10.07 10.86 3.97
CA TYR A 20 -10.90 10.02 4.84
C TYR A 20 -10.08 9.28 5.90
N THR A 21 -8.94 8.70 5.54
CA THR A 21 -8.09 7.99 6.52
C THR A 21 -7.56 8.94 7.58
N GLN A 22 -7.15 10.15 7.19
CA GLN A 22 -6.70 11.17 8.13
C GLN A 22 -7.82 11.62 9.09
N MET A 23 -9.06 11.77 8.62
CA MET A 23 -10.21 12.16 9.46
C MET A 23 -10.47 11.18 10.63
N VAL A 24 -10.11 9.91 10.46
CA VAL A 24 -10.28 8.86 11.49
C VAL A 24 -8.96 8.44 12.14
N GLY A 25 -7.88 9.18 11.91
CA GLY A 25 -6.56 8.89 12.50
C GLY A 25 -5.87 7.65 11.96
N LEU A 26 -6.27 7.17 10.78
CA LEU A 26 -5.63 6.06 10.09
C LEU A 26 -4.54 6.55 9.13
N ARG A 27 -3.51 5.73 8.94
CA ARG A 27 -2.44 5.98 7.97
C ARG A 27 -2.72 5.22 6.69
N ARG A 28 -2.30 5.81 5.58
CA ARG A 28 -2.29 5.17 4.28
C ARG A 28 -0.86 5.10 3.72
N PHE A 29 -0.64 4.13 2.84
CA PHE A 29 0.57 4.06 2.04
C PHE A 29 0.25 3.65 0.60
N VAL A 30 0.91 4.30 -0.36
CA VAL A 30 0.83 3.94 -1.77
C VAL A 30 2.08 3.18 -2.18
N TRP A 31 1.91 1.93 -2.59
CA TRP A 31 2.97 1.06 -3.05
C TRP A 31 2.83 0.82 -4.56
N HIS A 32 3.72 1.43 -5.34
CA HIS A 32 3.88 1.13 -6.76
C HIS A 32 5.35 1.20 -7.18
N GLY A 33 5.63 0.94 -8.47
CA GLY A 33 6.97 1.01 -9.06
C GLY A 33 7.77 2.24 -8.64
N ASP A 34 7.19 3.44 -8.78
CA ASP A 34 7.89 4.71 -8.50
C ASP A 34 8.05 5.07 -7.02
N ALA A 35 7.45 4.33 -6.08
CA ALA A 35 7.61 4.64 -4.66
C ALA A 35 9.06 4.37 -4.23
N GLN A 36 9.67 5.33 -3.52
CA GLN A 36 11.08 5.26 -3.15
C GLN A 36 11.34 4.05 -2.26
N HIS A 37 12.54 3.45 -2.40
CA HIS A 37 12.92 2.30 -1.58
C HIS A 37 12.90 2.63 -0.08
N SER A 38 13.32 3.84 0.31
CA SER A 38 13.27 4.32 1.70
C SER A 38 11.84 4.34 2.27
N GLN A 39 10.85 4.73 1.47
CA GLN A 39 9.44 4.77 1.85
C GLN A 39 8.88 3.35 2.02
N LYS A 40 9.20 2.45 1.09
CA LYS A 40 8.84 1.01 1.16
C LYS A 40 9.38 0.39 2.45
N GLU A 41 10.66 0.61 2.76
CA GLU A 41 11.30 0.11 3.98
C GLU A 41 10.66 0.66 5.27
N ALA A 42 10.30 1.95 5.29
CA ALA A 42 9.62 2.54 6.43
C ALA A 42 8.26 1.87 6.71
N VAL A 43 7.52 1.53 5.66
CA VAL A 43 6.22 0.85 5.75
C VAL A 43 6.37 -0.60 6.17
N LEU A 44 7.42 -1.29 5.72
CA LEU A 44 7.68 -2.66 6.21
C LEU A 44 7.98 -2.68 7.71
N ARG A 45 8.64 -1.64 8.24
CA ARG A 45 8.89 -1.50 9.68
C ARG A 45 7.66 -1.07 10.47
N SER A 46 6.82 -0.20 9.90
CA SER A 46 5.58 0.26 10.50
C SER A 46 4.46 0.28 9.45
N PRO A 47 3.76 -0.86 9.24
CA PRO A 47 2.70 -0.95 8.25
C PRO A 47 1.60 0.07 8.50
N ALA A 48 1.07 0.66 7.42
CA ALA A 48 -0.08 1.52 7.46
C ALA A 48 -1.38 0.70 7.43
N GLU A 49 -2.47 1.26 7.94
CA GLU A 49 -3.75 0.55 8.01
C GLU A 49 -4.41 0.40 6.62
N LEU A 50 -4.16 1.34 5.71
CA LEU A 50 -4.54 1.25 4.30
C LEU A 50 -3.32 1.17 3.38
N LEU A 51 -3.09 0.00 2.77
CA LEU A 51 -2.17 -0.16 1.65
C LEU A 51 -2.91 -0.01 0.32
N MET A 52 -2.43 0.88 -0.55
CA MET A 52 -2.96 1.12 -1.90
C MET A 52 -1.90 0.71 -2.93
N THR A 53 -2.25 -0.11 -3.92
CA THR A 53 -1.30 -0.67 -4.91
C THR A 53 -1.94 -0.92 -6.27
N THR A 54 -1.13 -1.29 -7.27
CA THR A 54 -1.61 -1.90 -8.53
C THR A 54 -1.41 -3.42 -8.51
N PRO A 55 -2.10 -4.19 -9.39
CA PRO A 55 -1.91 -5.64 -9.50
C PRO A 55 -0.45 -6.03 -9.76
N GLU A 56 0.24 -5.34 -10.67
CA GLU A 56 1.63 -5.64 -11.03
C GLU A 56 2.58 -5.36 -9.86
N SER A 57 2.32 -4.26 -9.13
CA SER A 57 3.11 -3.91 -7.95
C SER A 57 2.88 -4.89 -6.79
N LEU A 58 1.66 -5.40 -6.66
CA LEU A 58 1.31 -6.44 -5.70
C LEU A 58 1.99 -7.77 -6.05
N GLU A 59 1.99 -8.17 -7.33
CA GLU A 59 2.71 -9.36 -7.78
C GLU A 59 4.20 -9.29 -7.43
N VAL A 60 4.86 -8.18 -7.75
CA VAL A 60 6.27 -7.96 -7.39
C VAL A 60 6.47 -8.00 -5.87
N MET A 61 5.55 -7.43 -5.09
CA MET A 61 5.60 -7.47 -3.63
C MET A 61 5.52 -8.91 -3.10
N LEU A 62 4.59 -9.71 -3.63
CA LEU A 62 4.35 -11.08 -3.20
C LEU A 62 5.51 -12.02 -3.55
N MET A 63 6.19 -11.75 -4.66
CA MET A 63 7.33 -12.56 -5.14
C MET A 63 8.68 -12.10 -4.56
N SER A 64 8.75 -10.92 -3.95
CA SER A 64 10.02 -10.38 -3.45
C SER A 64 10.43 -10.99 -2.11
N PRO A 65 11.63 -11.59 -1.99
CA PRO A 65 12.12 -12.14 -0.72
C PRO A 65 12.43 -11.05 0.31
N ARG A 66 12.49 -9.78 -0.10
CA ARG A 66 12.73 -8.64 0.79
C ARG A 66 11.46 -8.17 1.50
N VAL A 67 10.29 -8.55 1.00
CA VAL A 67 9.02 -8.17 1.62
C VAL A 67 8.57 -9.31 2.52
N PRO A 68 8.44 -9.10 3.84
CA PRO A 68 7.86 -10.09 4.73
C PRO A 68 6.33 -10.12 4.56
N VAL A 69 5.86 -10.66 3.43
CA VAL A 69 4.44 -10.67 3.00
C VAL A 69 3.51 -11.21 4.08
N GLN A 70 3.86 -12.33 4.71
CA GLN A 70 3.04 -12.92 5.77
C GLN A 70 2.86 -11.97 6.95
N GLN A 71 3.92 -11.26 7.35
CA GLN A 71 3.85 -10.29 8.44
C GLN A 71 3.07 -9.04 8.02
N LEU A 72 3.26 -8.57 6.79
CA LEU A 72 2.59 -7.39 6.23
C LEU A 72 1.07 -7.58 6.15
N PHE A 73 0.62 -8.79 5.79
CA PHE A 73 -0.80 -9.10 5.58
C PHE A 73 -1.44 -9.95 6.69
N LYS A 74 -0.75 -10.18 7.83
CA LYS A 74 -1.26 -11.02 8.92
C LYS A 74 -2.65 -10.62 9.44
N ASP A 75 -2.96 -9.33 9.38
CA ASP A 75 -4.22 -8.73 9.85
C ASP A 75 -5.09 -8.20 8.69
N LEU A 76 -4.90 -8.71 7.47
CA LEU A 76 -5.67 -8.28 6.31
C LEU A 76 -7.14 -8.69 6.46
N ARG A 77 -8.05 -7.71 6.48
CA ARG A 77 -9.50 -7.94 6.61
C ARG A 77 -10.30 -7.64 5.35
N TYR A 78 -9.80 -6.72 4.52
CA TYR A 78 -10.49 -6.20 3.32
C TYR A 78 -9.50 -5.97 2.18
N LEU A 79 -9.96 -6.17 0.95
CA LEU A 79 -9.22 -6.00 -0.30
C LEU A 79 -10.01 -5.17 -1.30
#